data_AF-A0A3B1B7V7-F1
#
_entry.id   AF-A0A3B1B7V7-F1
#
_cell.length_a   1.000
_cell.length_b   1.000
_cell.length_c   1.000
_cell.angle_alpha   90.00
_cell.angle_beta   90.00
_cell.angle_gamma   90.00
#
_symmetry.space_group_name_H-M   'P 1'
#
loop_
_entity.id
_entity.type
_entity.pdbx_description
1 polymer ?
#
loop_
_entity_poly.entity_id
_entity_poly.type
_entity_poly.pdbx_seq_one_letter_code
_entity_poly.pdbx_strand_id
1 'polypeptide(L)'
;MRIKSRWNKKNKTHSVEEIAGAVAFILWRIATNGVLSLENEDFQTDSQQQRLDVISEFLAFSIHITDRITIERFDGNERISFMTELATRCAKHLEDNLRDVMGKGEYRQTFIDTLNQRMADYAEFNYSDEDGPSFGMRRFFGEQITHVLGEKNRKWISSQVMDIEVPEIMTHIKRAIPNLFK
;
A
#
# COMPACT_ATOMS: atom_id res chain seq x y z
N MET A 1 -0.41 10.54 10.66
CA MET A 1 -1.86 10.17 10.73
C MET A 1 -2.22 9.27 11.94
N ARG A 2 -3.49 9.26 12.42
CA ARG A 2 -3.98 8.28 13.43
C ARG A 2 -4.61 7.04 12.77
N ILE A 3 -4.14 5.84 13.12
CA ILE A 3 -4.66 4.55 12.65
C ILE A 3 -5.42 3.83 13.78
N LYS A 4 -6.65 3.38 13.50
CA LYS A 4 -7.37 2.44 14.36
C LYS A 4 -6.92 1.03 14.03
N SER A 5 -6.23 0.38 14.97
CA SER A 5 -5.58 -0.93 14.79
C SER A 5 -5.98 -1.93 15.87
N ARG A 6 -7.14 -1.72 16.51
CA ARG A 6 -7.66 -2.63 17.54
C ARG A 6 -9.15 -2.83 17.33
N TRP A 7 -9.60 -4.05 17.57
CA TRP A 7 -11.01 -4.42 17.58
C TRP A 7 -11.73 -3.81 18.77
N ASN A 8 -12.94 -3.27 18.54
CA ASN A 8 -13.76 -2.72 19.62
C ASN A 8 -14.32 -3.82 20.53
N LYS A 9 -14.64 -4.99 19.97
CA LYS A 9 -15.15 -6.15 20.70
C LYS A 9 -14.00 -7.09 21.04
N LYS A 10 -13.47 -6.96 22.25
CA LYS A 10 -12.49 -7.90 22.80
C LYS A 10 -13.19 -9.26 22.95
N ASN A 11 -12.60 -10.35 22.43
CA ASN A 11 -13.11 -11.74 22.43
C ASN A 11 -13.97 -12.18 21.23
N LYS A 12 -14.03 -11.42 20.12
CA LYS A 12 -14.55 -11.96 18.86
C LYS A 12 -13.38 -12.51 18.05
N THR A 13 -13.47 -13.77 17.60
CA THR A 13 -12.57 -14.30 16.58
C THR A 13 -12.94 -13.67 15.24
N HIS A 14 -11.94 -13.21 14.52
CA HIS A 14 -12.11 -12.59 13.21
C HIS A 14 -11.69 -13.56 12.11
N SER A 15 -12.46 -13.64 11.03
CA SER A 15 -12.05 -14.44 9.87
C SER A 15 -10.85 -13.78 9.18
N VAL A 16 -10.13 -14.56 8.38
CA VAL A 16 -9.00 -14.07 7.57
C VAL A 16 -9.44 -12.91 6.68
N GLU A 17 -10.64 -12.99 6.10
CA GLU A 17 -11.24 -11.96 5.25
C GLU A 17 -11.63 -10.71 6.05
N GLU A 18 -12.16 -10.86 7.27
CA GLU A 18 -12.43 -9.72 8.16
C GLU A 18 -11.14 -8.96 8.51
N ILE A 19 -10.05 -9.69 8.76
CA ILE A 19 -8.73 -9.11 9.01
C ILE A 19 -8.20 -8.43 7.74
N ALA A 20 -8.28 -9.08 6.59
CA ALA A 20 -7.86 -8.51 5.30
C ALA A 20 -8.60 -7.21 4.98
N GLY A 21 -9.92 -7.16 5.22
CA GLY A 21 -10.71 -5.94 5.06
C GLY A 21 -10.28 -4.80 6.00
N ALA A 22 -9.96 -5.12 7.26
CA ALA A 22 -9.41 -4.13 8.19
C ALA A 22 -8.02 -3.63 7.77
N VAL A 23 -7.17 -4.52 7.28
CA VAL A 23 -5.84 -4.16 6.75
C VAL A 23 -5.98 -3.29 5.50
N ALA A 24 -6.88 -3.62 4.56
CA ALA A 24 -7.11 -2.84 3.34
C ALA A 24 -7.49 -1.39 3.65
N PHE A 25 -8.37 -1.19 4.65
CA PHE A 25 -8.72 0.15 5.11
C PHE A 25 -7.50 0.92 5.67
N ILE A 26 -6.62 0.23 6.40
CA ILE A 26 -5.38 0.83 6.92
C ILE A 26 -4.44 1.19 5.77
N LEU A 27 -4.24 0.31 4.79
CA LEU A 27 -3.38 0.58 3.64
C LEU A 27 -3.90 1.76 2.81
N TRP A 28 -5.22 1.85 2.60
CA TRP A 28 -5.84 3.01 1.96
C TRP A 28 -5.53 4.33 2.68
N ARG A 29 -5.62 4.32 4.01
CA ARG A 29 -5.29 5.48 4.86
C ARG A 29 -3.81 5.84 4.79
N ILE A 30 -2.91 4.85 4.74
CA ILE A 30 -1.47 5.07 4.56
C ILE A 30 -1.21 5.70 3.19
N ALA A 31 -1.75 5.13 2.12
CA ALA A 31 -1.53 5.62 0.76
C ALA A 31 -2.05 7.06 0.56
N THR A 32 -3.25 7.37 1.07
CA THR A 32 -3.81 8.73 1.02
C THR A 32 -3.01 9.73 1.86
N ASN A 33 -2.45 9.30 2.99
CA ASN A 33 -1.52 10.14 3.76
C ASN A 33 -0.19 10.35 3.04
N GLY A 34 0.32 9.35 2.32
CA GLY A 34 1.53 9.46 1.49
C GLY A 34 1.41 10.51 0.39
N VAL A 35 0.26 10.58 -0.30
CA VAL A 35 -0.01 11.69 -1.24
C VAL A 35 0.06 13.05 -0.54
N LEU A 36 -0.59 13.19 0.62
CA LEU A 36 -0.56 14.45 1.37
C LEU A 36 0.87 14.81 1.83
N SER A 37 1.65 13.81 2.24
CA SER A 37 3.06 13.99 2.63
C SER A 37 3.89 14.51 1.45
N LEU A 38 3.78 13.88 0.28
CA LEU A 38 4.43 14.33 -0.95
C LEU A 38 4.03 15.76 -1.33
N GLU A 39 2.73 16.08 -1.28
CA GLU A 39 2.24 17.43 -1.62
C GLU A 39 2.69 18.51 -0.63
N ASN A 40 2.84 18.16 0.65
CA ASN A 40 3.37 19.08 1.67
C ASN A 40 4.86 19.38 1.49
N GLU A 41 5.61 18.47 0.87
CA GLU A 41 7.02 18.64 0.49
C GLU A 41 7.17 19.17 -0.94
N ASP A 42 6.14 19.87 -1.45
CA ASP A 42 6.08 20.51 -2.76
C ASP A 42 6.16 19.56 -3.98
N PHE A 43 6.05 18.24 -3.78
CA PHE A 43 5.90 17.27 -4.87
C PHE A 43 4.45 17.23 -5.36
N GLN A 44 4.07 18.28 -6.09
CA GLN A 44 2.69 18.51 -6.52
C GLN A 44 2.20 17.44 -7.50
N THR A 45 0.93 17.08 -7.33
CA THR A 45 0.14 16.37 -8.34
C THR A 45 -0.66 17.38 -9.17
N ASP A 46 -0.74 17.16 -10.47
CA ASP A 46 -1.40 18.05 -11.42
C ASP A 46 -2.88 17.69 -11.63
N SER A 47 -3.35 16.54 -11.12
CA SER A 47 -4.75 16.11 -11.24
C SER A 47 -5.19 15.12 -10.15
N GLN A 48 -6.50 15.00 -9.94
CA GLN A 48 -7.08 13.97 -9.06
C GLN A 48 -6.75 12.55 -9.55
N GLN A 49 -6.69 12.34 -10.87
CA GLN A 49 -6.25 11.06 -11.43
C GLN A 49 -4.82 10.74 -11.00
N GLN A 50 -3.90 11.70 -11.12
CA GLN A 50 -2.50 11.49 -10.74
C GLN A 50 -2.35 11.20 -9.24
N ARG A 51 -3.17 11.80 -8.37
CA ARG A 51 -3.22 11.43 -6.94
C ARG A 51 -3.61 9.96 -6.75
N LEU A 52 -4.59 9.49 -7.50
CA LEU A 52 -5.06 8.09 -7.44
C LEU A 52 -4.01 7.13 -8.03
N ASP A 53 -3.24 7.56 -9.03
CA ASP A 53 -2.11 6.80 -9.56
C ASP A 53 -0.98 6.68 -8.52
N VAL A 54 -0.68 7.75 -7.78
CA VAL A 54 0.26 7.70 -6.65
C VAL A 54 -0.27 6.75 -5.56
N ILE A 55 -1.55 6.84 -5.22
CA ILE A 55 -2.19 5.92 -4.26
C ILE A 55 -2.06 4.46 -4.73
N SER A 56 -2.22 4.18 -6.02
CA SER A 56 -2.04 2.85 -6.61
C SER A 56 -0.66 2.27 -6.30
N GLU A 57 0.41 3.05 -6.52
CA GLU A 57 1.78 2.62 -6.23
C GLU A 57 2.03 2.44 -4.72
N PHE A 58 1.52 3.33 -3.87
CA PHE A 58 1.60 3.19 -2.41
C PHE A 58 0.88 1.93 -1.92
N LEU A 59 -0.31 1.63 -2.48
CA LEU A 59 -1.05 0.41 -2.16
C LEU A 59 -0.28 -0.82 -2.59
N ALA A 60 0.27 -0.84 -3.81
CA ALA A 60 1.04 -1.98 -4.30
C ALA A 60 2.25 -2.29 -3.41
N PHE A 61 3.04 -1.27 -3.06
CA PHE A 61 4.15 -1.41 -2.12
C PHE A 61 3.66 -1.90 -0.75
N SER A 62 2.62 -1.29 -0.20
CA SER A 62 2.11 -1.63 1.13
C SER A 62 1.50 -3.04 1.21
N ILE A 63 0.86 -3.50 0.14
CA ILE A 63 0.34 -4.88 0.01
C ILE A 63 1.51 -5.87 0.00
N HIS A 64 2.57 -5.58 -0.77
CA HIS A 64 3.77 -6.42 -0.78
C HIS A 64 4.41 -6.50 0.62
N ILE A 65 4.60 -5.36 1.29
CA ILE A 65 5.14 -5.33 2.66
C ILE A 65 4.25 -6.12 3.62
N THR A 66 2.93 -5.98 3.50
CA THR A 66 1.96 -6.72 4.32
C THR A 66 2.12 -8.23 4.13
N ASP A 67 2.26 -8.68 2.89
CA ASP A 67 2.53 -10.08 2.59
C ASP A 67 3.80 -10.57 3.28
N ARG A 68 4.92 -9.83 3.14
CA ARG A 68 6.21 -10.18 3.78
C ARG A 68 6.11 -10.30 5.30
N ILE A 69 5.40 -9.41 5.99
CA ILE A 69 5.30 -9.45 7.46
C ILE A 69 4.28 -10.46 7.99
N THR A 70 3.40 -10.98 7.13
CA THR A 70 2.35 -11.92 7.52
C THR A 70 2.58 -13.33 7.00
N ILE A 71 3.63 -13.55 6.19
CA ILE A 71 3.87 -14.83 5.52
C ILE A 71 3.95 -16.01 6.50
N GLU A 72 4.58 -15.83 7.66
CA GLU A 72 4.71 -16.85 8.71
C GLU A 72 3.46 -16.98 9.61
N ARG A 73 2.45 -16.13 9.42
CA ARG A 73 1.21 -16.14 10.24
C ARG A 73 0.12 -17.03 9.66
N PHE A 74 0.24 -17.41 8.40
CA PHE A 74 -0.79 -18.10 7.65
C PHE A 74 -0.26 -19.41 7.11
N ASP A 75 -1.12 -20.42 7.03
CA ASP A 75 -0.85 -21.52 6.11
C ASP A 75 -1.01 -21.05 4.64
N GLY A 76 -0.67 -21.93 3.69
CA GLY A 76 -0.73 -21.60 2.26
C GLY A 76 -2.13 -21.19 1.77
N ASN A 77 -3.19 -21.82 2.29
CA ASN A 77 -4.56 -21.51 1.89
C ASN A 77 -5.04 -20.21 2.54
N GLU A 78 -4.74 -20.02 3.82
CA GLU A 78 -5.07 -18.79 4.55
C GLU A 78 -4.38 -17.58 3.93
N ARG A 79 -3.10 -17.71 3.54
CA ARG A 79 -2.36 -16.63 2.88
C ARG A 79 -3.00 -16.26 1.55
N ILE A 80 -3.39 -17.24 0.74
CA ILE A 80 -4.09 -16.99 -0.53
C ILE A 80 -5.40 -16.24 -0.28
N SER A 81 -6.23 -16.70 0.65
CA SER A 81 -7.50 -16.04 0.99
C SER A 81 -7.27 -14.61 1.50
N PHE A 82 -6.31 -14.43 2.40
CA PHE A 82 -5.95 -13.13 2.96
C PHE A 82 -5.53 -12.14 1.88
N MET A 83 -4.55 -12.53 1.05
CA MET A 83 -3.99 -11.65 0.02
C MET A 83 -5.00 -11.36 -1.09
N THR A 84 -5.84 -12.34 -1.45
CA THR A 84 -6.91 -12.15 -2.45
C THR A 84 -7.96 -11.15 -1.96
N GLU A 85 -8.41 -11.28 -0.71
CA GLU A 85 -9.37 -10.35 -0.12
C GLU A 85 -8.76 -8.96 0.07
N LEU A 86 -7.51 -8.88 0.54
CA LEU A 86 -6.78 -7.62 0.71
C LEU A 86 -6.67 -6.86 -0.62
N ALA A 87 -6.19 -7.53 -1.67
CA ALA A 87 -6.07 -6.96 -3.00
C ALA A 87 -7.45 -6.51 -3.53
N THR A 88 -8.48 -7.34 -3.37
CA THR A 88 -9.84 -7.02 -3.80
C THR A 88 -10.42 -5.79 -3.10
N ARG A 89 -10.21 -5.65 -1.79
CA ARG A 89 -10.69 -4.50 -1.01
C ARG A 89 -9.94 -3.21 -1.36
N CYS A 90 -8.62 -3.28 -1.52
CA CYS A 90 -7.84 -2.13 -2.00
C CYS A 90 -8.26 -1.71 -3.42
N ALA A 91 -8.45 -2.67 -4.33
CA ALA A 91 -8.92 -2.43 -5.69
C ALA A 91 -10.30 -1.75 -5.69
N LYS A 92 -11.21 -2.20 -4.81
CA LYS A 92 -12.53 -1.59 -4.66
C LYS A 92 -12.46 -0.14 -4.17
N HIS A 93 -11.63 0.16 -3.17
CA HIS A 93 -11.46 1.53 -2.70
C HIS A 93 -10.96 2.45 -3.82
N LEU A 94 -9.97 1.99 -4.59
CA LEU A 94 -9.43 2.75 -5.71
C LEU A 94 -10.45 2.92 -6.84
N GLU A 95 -11.16 1.86 -7.22
CA GLU A 95 -12.20 1.88 -8.24
C GLU A 95 -13.34 2.85 -7.89
N ASP A 96 -13.83 2.80 -6.64
CA ASP A 96 -14.91 3.68 -6.20
C ASP A 96 -14.49 5.17 -6.35
N ASN A 97 -13.24 5.52 -5.99
CA ASN A 97 -12.72 6.88 -6.15
C ASN A 97 -12.46 7.26 -7.62
N LEU A 98 -11.92 6.34 -8.42
CA LEU A 98 -11.69 6.58 -9.85
C LEU A 98 -13.00 6.79 -10.58
N ARG A 99 -14.07 6.08 -10.21
CA ARG A 99 -15.39 6.29 -10.80
C ARG A 99 -15.98 7.66 -10.49
N ASP A 100 -15.75 8.15 -9.29
CA ASP A 100 -16.19 9.50 -8.91
C ASP A 100 -15.43 10.60 -9.69
N VAL A 101 -14.14 10.37 -10.00
CA VAL A 101 -13.30 11.34 -10.71
C VAL A 101 -13.42 11.26 -12.23
N MET A 102 -13.48 10.05 -12.78
CA MET A 102 -13.33 9.78 -14.21
C MET A 102 -14.59 9.18 -14.87
N GLY A 103 -15.61 8.82 -14.09
CA GLY A 103 -16.83 8.18 -14.58
C GLY A 103 -16.69 6.67 -14.77
N LYS A 104 -17.36 6.09 -15.76
CA LYS A 104 -17.35 4.62 -15.95
C LYS A 104 -16.00 4.15 -16.52
N GLY A 105 -15.47 3.05 -15.98
CA GLY A 105 -14.27 2.40 -16.48
C GLY A 105 -13.95 1.09 -15.75
N GLU A 106 -12.99 0.34 -16.30
CA GLU A 106 -12.50 -0.96 -15.81
C GLU A 106 -11.34 -0.80 -14.80
N TYR A 107 -11.51 0.07 -13.81
CA TYR A 107 -10.40 0.47 -12.93
C TYR A 107 -9.91 -0.64 -12.00
N ARG A 108 -10.82 -1.53 -11.58
CA ARG A 108 -10.45 -2.66 -10.71
C ARG A 108 -9.43 -3.55 -11.39
N GLN A 109 -9.66 -3.94 -12.65
CA GLN A 109 -8.75 -4.82 -13.37
C GLN A 109 -7.40 -4.13 -13.61
N THR A 110 -7.40 -2.85 -14.03
CA THR A 110 -6.17 -2.06 -14.21
C THR A 110 -5.30 -2.03 -12.95
N PHE A 111 -5.92 -1.86 -11.77
CA PHE A 111 -5.19 -1.91 -10.51
C PHE A 111 -4.65 -3.31 -10.20
N ILE A 112 -5.43 -4.37 -10.43
CA ILE A 112 -4.99 -5.75 -10.21
C ILE A 112 -3.81 -6.10 -11.12
N ASP A 113 -3.82 -5.65 -12.37
CA ASP A 113 -2.71 -5.87 -13.30
C ASP A 113 -1.43 -5.15 -12.83
N THR A 114 -1.59 -3.89 -12.39
CA THR A 114 -0.49 -3.12 -11.79
C THR A 114 0.05 -3.81 -10.54
N LEU A 115 -0.84 -4.25 -9.65
CA LEU A 115 -0.48 -4.95 -8.42
C LEU A 115 0.28 -6.25 -8.73
N ASN A 116 -0.18 -7.06 -9.68
CA ASN A 116 0.48 -8.30 -10.06
C ASN A 116 1.89 -8.04 -10.59
N GLN A 117 2.07 -7.03 -11.46
CA GLN A 117 3.39 -6.64 -11.93
C GLN A 117 4.28 -6.21 -10.76
N ARG A 118 3.78 -5.35 -9.87
CA ARG A 118 4.56 -4.88 -8.72
C ARG A 118 4.89 -5.99 -7.74
N MET A 119 3.99 -6.95 -7.52
CA MET A 119 4.27 -8.10 -6.67
C MET A 119 5.41 -8.95 -7.23
N ALA A 120 5.48 -9.12 -8.56
CA ALA A 120 6.59 -9.78 -9.22
C ALA A 120 7.89 -8.96 -9.11
N ASP A 121 7.84 -7.66 -9.41
CA ASP A 121 9.00 -6.76 -9.31
C ASP A 121 9.58 -6.75 -7.88
N TYR A 122 8.71 -6.61 -6.88
CA TYR A 122 9.11 -6.55 -5.48
C TYR A 122 9.61 -7.90 -4.95
N ALA A 123 9.22 -9.03 -5.57
CA ALA A 123 9.67 -10.35 -5.17
C ALA A 123 11.18 -10.56 -5.36
N GLU A 124 11.80 -9.81 -6.28
CA GLU A 124 13.23 -9.85 -6.60
C GLU A 124 14.11 -9.14 -5.55
N PHE A 125 13.50 -8.38 -4.62
CA PHE A 125 14.24 -7.66 -3.58
C PHE A 125 14.15 -8.34 -2.22
N ASN A 126 15.19 -8.14 -1.42
CA ASN A 126 15.26 -8.67 -0.06
C ASN A 126 14.39 -7.87 0.93
N TYR A 127 13.86 -8.58 1.92
CA TYR A 127 13.17 -8.05 3.10
C TYR A 127 13.68 -8.81 4.34
N SER A 128 13.90 -8.09 5.46
CA SER A 128 14.14 -8.70 6.77
C SER A 128 13.21 -8.09 7.82
N ASP A 129 12.87 -8.84 8.88
CA ASP A 129 12.04 -8.29 9.96
C ASP A 129 12.74 -7.15 10.72
N GLU A 130 14.08 -7.23 10.83
CA GLU A 130 14.93 -6.22 11.49
C GLU A 130 14.96 -4.91 10.67
N ASP A 131 15.47 -4.97 9.44
CA ASP A 131 15.74 -3.78 8.61
C ASP A 131 14.55 -3.37 7.74
N GLY A 132 13.58 -4.27 7.53
CA GLY A 132 12.48 -4.08 6.60
C GLY A 132 12.91 -4.23 5.13
N PRO A 133 12.32 -3.44 4.21
CA PRO A 133 12.64 -3.53 2.78
C PRO A 133 14.08 -3.07 2.50
N SER A 134 14.80 -3.85 1.69
CA SER A 134 16.14 -3.49 1.24
C SER A 134 16.19 -2.13 0.54
N PHE A 135 17.39 -1.52 0.49
CA PHE A 135 17.60 -0.26 -0.22
C PHE A 135 17.09 -0.31 -1.67
N GLY A 136 17.34 -1.42 -2.38
CA GLY A 136 16.88 -1.63 -3.76
C GLY A 136 15.36 -1.57 -3.88
N MET A 137 14.63 -2.23 -2.97
CA MET A 137 13.17 -2.20 -2.95
C MET A 137 12.63 -0.79 -2.71
N ARG A 138 13.21 -0.07 -1.74
CA ARG A 138 12.84 1.33 -1.42
C ARG A 138 13.07 2.26 -2.60
N ARG A 139 14.23 2.12 -3.25
CA ARG A 139 14.59 2.89 -4.44
C ARG A 139 13.63 2.61 -5.58
N PHE A 140 13.35 1.34 -5.86
CA PHE A 140 12.42 0.96 -6.92
C PHE A 140 11.02 1.54 -6.69
N PHE A 141 10.51 1.51 -5.45
CA PHE A 141 9.25 2.18 -5.12
C PHE A 141 9.32 3.69 -5.39
N GLY A 142 10.40 4.36 -4.97
CA GLY A 142 10.63 5.78 -5.28
C GLY A 142 10.69 6.08 -6.78
N GLU A 143 11.24 5.18 -7.59
CA GLU A 143 11.27 5.28 -9.04
C GLU A 143 9.86 5.16 -9.64
N GLN A 144 9.01 4.25 -9.15
CA GLN A 144 7.61 4.16 -9.62
C GLN A 144 6.81 5.43 -9.30
N ILE A 145 6.96 5.98 -8.09
CA ILE A 145 6.34 7.27 -7.73
C ILE A 145 6.87 8.40 -8.63
N THR A 146 8.16 8.39 -8.94
CA THR A 146 8.77 9.36 -9.85
C THR A 146 8.20 9.25 -11.27
N HIS A 147 7.93 8.05 -11.76
CA HIS A 147 7.29 7.84 -13.06
C HIS A 147 5.87 8.40 -13.09
N VAL A 148 5.09 8.22 -12.02
CA VAL A 148 3.73 8.75 -11.91
C VAL A 148 3.71 10.27 -11.85
N LEU A 149 4.60 10.88 -11.05
CA LEU A 149 4.66 12.33 -10.86
C LEU A 149 5.29 13.08 -12.05
N GLY A 150 6.08 12.39 -12.88
CA GLY A 150 6.70 12.96 -14.07
C GLY A 150 7.99 13.75 -13.81
N GLU A 151 8.58 14.27 -14.90
CA GLU A 151 9.97 14.73 -14.91
C GLU A 151 10.24 15.96 -14.05
N LYS A 152 9.23 16.82 -13.84
CA LYS A 152 9.35 18.09 -13.12
C LYS A 152 9.88 17.92 -11.70
N ASN A 153 9.57 16.79 -11.06
CA ASN A 153 9.88 16.51 -9.67
C ASN A 153 10.99 15.44 -9.49
N ARG A 154 11.60 14.99 -10.60
CA ARG A 154 12.46 13.78 -10.66
C ARG A 154 13.71 13.82 -9.76
N LYS A 155 14.25 15.00 -9.42
CA LYS A 155 15.54 15.09 -8.71
C LYS A 155 15.50 14.65 -7.24
N TRP A 156 14.33 14.66 -6.58
CA TRP A 156 14.26 14.45 -5.12
C TRP A 156 13.14 13.53 -4.64
N ILE A 157 12.16 13.18 -5.49
CA ILE A 157 11.07 12.26 -5.10
C ILE A 157 11.63 10.94 -4.59
N SER A 158 12.60 10.34 -5.27
CA SER A 158 13.13 9.03 -4.87
C SER A 158 13.70 9.08 -3.45
N SER A 159 14.46 10.12 -3.10
CA SER A 159 14.97 10.32 -1.74
C SER A 159 13.85 10.57 -0.73
N GLN A 160 12.87 11.43 -1.05
CA GLN A 160 11.69 11.64 -0.20
C GLN A 160 10.98 10.31 0.09
N VAL A 161 10.73 9.51 -0.94
CA VAL A 161 10.05 8.22 -0.79
C VAL A 161 10.86 7.26 0.06
N MET A 162 12.17 7.16 -0.19
CA MET A 162 13.03 6.21 0.50
C MET A 162 13.26 6.55 1.97
N ASP A 163 13.45 7.83 2.27
CA ASP A 163 13.93 8.31 3.57
C ASP A 163 12.80 8.80 4.48
N ILE A 164 11.63 9.14 3.91
CA ILE A 164 10.45 9.61 4.66
C ILE A 164 9.27 8.65 4.49
N GLU A 165 8.81 8.43 3.27
CA GLU A 165 7.55 7.71 3.03
C GLU A 165 7.65 6.23 3.42
N VAL A 166 8.72 5.53 3.04
CA VAL A 166 8.89 4.13 3.42
C VAL A 166 8.98 3.96 4.95
N PRO A 167 9.82 4.70 5.69
CA PRO A 167 9.81 4.64 7.15
C PRO A 167 8.44 4.92 7.79
N GLU A 168 7.65 5.86 7.26
CA GLU A 168 6.30 6.13 7.76
C GLU A 168 5.34 4.95 7.48
N ILE A 169 5.35 4.40 6.27
CA ILE A 169 4.61 3.18 5.90
C ILE A 169 4.96 2.03 6.85
N MET A 170 6.26 1.77 7.03
CA MET A 170 6.75 0.68 7.88
C MET A 170 6.33 0.86 9.34
N THR A 171 6.43 2.09 9.87
CA THR A 171 5.99 2.43 11.24
C THR A 171 4.50 2.12 11.42
N HIS A 172 3.68 2.47 10.44
CA HIS A 172 2.25 2.23 10.49
C HIS A 172 1.89 0.76 10.34
N ILE A 173 2.49 0.05 9.38
CA ILE A 173 2.24 -1.37 9.14
C ILE A 173 2.69 -2.23 10.32
N LYS A 174 3.96 -2.10 10.77
CA LYS A 174 4.52 -2.90 11.88
C LYS A 174 3.77 -2.67 13.19
N ARG A 175 3.20 -1.47 13.39
CA ARG A 175 2.35 -1.18 14.55
C ARG A 175 0.93 -1.72 14.40
N ALA A 176 0.32 -1.56 13.24
CA ALA A 176 -1.12 -1.77 13.10
C ALA A 176 -1.48 -3.23 12.83
N ILE A 177 -0.77 -3.87 11.90
CA ILE A 177 -1.14 -5.19 11.37
C ILE A 177 -1.04 -6.29 12.44
N PRO A 178 0.05 -6.39 13.23
CA PRO A 178 0.14 -7.41 14.29
C PRO A 178 -0.95 -7.31 15.36
N ASN A 179 -1.56 -6.14 15.56
CA ASN A 179 -2.63 -5.96 16.54
C ASN A 179 -4.01 -6.42 16.04
N LEU A 180 -4.17 -6.65 14.73
CA LEU A 180 -5.42 -7.20 14.17
C LEU A 180 -5.51 -8.72 14.31
N PHE A 181 -4.37 -9.38 14.56
CA PHE A 181 -4.25 -10.82 14.83
C PHE A 181 -4.34 -11.18 16.31
N LYS A 182 -4.64 -10.21 17.19
CA LYS A 182 -4.73 -10.39 18.64
C LYS A 182 -6.17 -10.34 19.14
#